data_AF-A0A9Q9ENA3-F1
#
_entry.id   AF-A0A9Q9ENA3-F1
#
_cell.length_a   1.000
_cell.length_b   1.000
_cell.length_c   1.000
_cell.angle_alpha   90.00
_cell.angle_beta   90.00
_cell.angle_gamma   90.00
#
_symmetry.space_group_name_H-M   'P 1'
#
loop_
_entity.id
_entity.type
_entity.pdbx_description
1 polymer ?
#
loop_
_entity_poly.entity_id
_entity_poly.type
_entity_poly.pdbx_seq_one_letter_code
_entity_poly.pdbx_strand_id
1 'polypeptide(L)'
;MSSMRNLFAASLLAFAAASPAPTARNIRAREAAPVPTGSPVQWDPTKTYKNRRDIIDDIQSDVNGVLSRLGSDIPSYVASGIPNFFQDFPTGDKVVSSLGLDDDQLAALPTQALNIPPYANFSDGAWNVRFHGNIYKQPNTSTEQLNDLANVFLIDTSVEDLPQNQADQARNVTAAIFVVQQGNVNVSPISIEPFDGDHGGVGVAQQVTLPYETTDQGDFDVFLPINSEGLARGNETQSLQKINTWVGNTTNGNATAYLVPDQGLTIISDIDDILRITKIYDPKEGLLNSFARPFVAWENMPEIYANWSQSLPDAHFHYLTTLPEQVTRNYEEFIYNTYPAGSFDTRPLNFSDISATLAIREFLLVKIFETFPQRKFVLVADTSNSDVMKDYPMMAKNYPDQVQCIFLRNTSATDDSDHFPYDTSGFEGIDQNKYMFFVHADDLKGINIAGDSNCYNQSVPQNLTFGYQGLPFGIGNDAAVNGSANDTSAGIESATASTGLTFFAFIGLMFWQFL
;
A
#
# COMPACT_ATOMS: atom_id res chain seq x y z
N MET A 1 7.73 -20.34 66.28
CA MET A 1 8.10 -20.08 67.69
C MET A 1 9.62 -20.07 67.79
N SER A 2 10.11 -19.04 68.48
CA SER A 2 11.48 -18.59 68.75
C SER A 2 12.61 -19.62 68.84
N SER A 3 13.78 -19.29 68.29
CA SER A 3 14.98 -19.06 69.12
C SER A 3 16.09 -18.32 68.35
N MET A 4 16.51 -17.18 68.91
CA MET A 4 17.65 -16.34 68.52
C MET A 4 19.00 -16.98 68.86
N ARG A 5 20.03 -16.67 68.06
CA ARG A 5 21.37 -16.34 68.59
C ARG A 5 22.14 -15.43 67.62
N ASN A 6 22.52 -14.26 68.15
CA ASN A 6 23.30 -13.18 67.55
C ASN A 6 24.72 -13.61 67.14
N LEU A 7 25.37 -12.85 66.24
CA LEU A 7 26.67 -12.18 66.48
C LEU A 7 27.08 -11.27 65.28
N PHE A 8 27.35 -10.02 65.63
CA PHE A 8 28.25 -8.99 65.07
C PHE A 8 28.03 -8.28 63.72
N ALA A 9 28.05 -6.96 63.87
CA ALA A 9 28.03 -5.87 62.90
C ALA A 9 29.34 -5.71 62.12
N ALA A 10 29.21 -5.25 60.87
CA ALA A 10 30.20 -4.41 60.20
C ALA A 10 29.46 -3.42 59.28
N SER A 11 29.40 -2.17 59.74
CA SER A 11 29.02 -0.98 58.99
C SER A 11 30.19 -0.56 58.07
N LEU A 12 29.95 -0.35 56.78
CA LEU A 12 30.87 0.40 55.93
C LEU A 12 30.08 1.38 55.07
N LEU A 13 30.22 2.65 55.44
CA LEU A 13 29.76 3.85 54.76
C LEU A 13 30.42 3.94 53.38
N ALA A 14 29.62 4.07 52.32
CA ALA A 14 30.12 4.51 51.02
C ALA A 14 30.17 6.04 51.00
N PHE A 15 31.38 6.58 50.90
CA PHE A 15 31.68 8.00 50.74
C PHE A 15 31.18 8.50 49.38
N ALA A 16 30.26 9.47 49.39
CA ALA A 16 29.97 10.32 48.24
C ALA A 16 31.10 11.37 48.11
N ALA A 17 31.92 11.26 47.06
CA ALA A 17 32.92 12.26 46.73
C ALA A 17 32.25 13.38 45.90
N ALA A 18 32.07 14.54 46.53
CA ALA A 18 31.65 15.77 45.87
C ALA A 18 32.85 16.39 45.13
N SER A 19 32.71 16.61 43.83
CA SER A 19 33.67 17.38 43.02
C SER A 19 33.46 18.88 43.22
N PRO A 20 34.54 19.69 43.27
CA PRO A 20 34.46 21.09 43.68
C PRO A 20 33.94 22.01 42.56
N ALA A 21 33.11 22.98 42.96
CA ALA A 21 32.64 24.08 42.12
C ALA A 21 33.81 25.02 41.74
N PRO A 22 33.95 25.42 40.46
CA PRO A 22 34.98 26.39 40.08
C PRO A 22 34.57 27.81 40.45
N THR A 23 35.49 28.50 41.12
CA THR A 23 35.40 29.89 41.59
C THR A 23 35.60 30.89 40.44
N ALA A 24 34.92 32.03 40.53
CA ALA A 24 34.92 33.13 39.57
C ALA A 24 36.32 33.74 39.29
N ARG A 25 36.57 34.12 38.03
CA ARG A 25 37.64 35.05 37.63
C ARG A 25 37.07 36.31 37.00
N ASN A 26 37.61 37.43 37.48
CA ASN A 26 37.24 38.80 37.15
C ASN A 26 37.57 39.23 35.71
N ILE A 27 36.76 40.20 35.29
CA ILE A 27 36.62 40.88 34.01
C ILE A 27 37.88 41.66 33.61
N ARG A 28 38.25 41.59 32.32
CA ARG A 28 39.00 42.66 31.64
C ARG A 28 38.17 43.15 30.44
N ALA A 29 38.04 44.46 30.32
CA ALA A 29 37.09 45.14 29.47
C ALA A 29 37.50 45.25 27.99
N ARG A 30 36.46 45.25 27.15
CA ARG A 30 36.22 46.04 25.93
C ARG A 30 36.71 45.50 24.58
N GLU A 31 35.75 45.13 23.73
CA GLU A 31 35.45 45.85 22.48
C GLU A 31 33.95 45.72 22.17
N ALA A 32 33.31 46.79 21.73
CA ALA A 32 31.87 46.83 21.46
C ALA A 32 31.57 46.18 20.10
N ALA A 33 30.65 45.22 20.07
CA ALA A 33 30.15 44.63 18.84
C ALA A 33 29.33 45.67 18.03
N PRO A 34 29.34 45.62 16.68
CA PRO A 34 28.68 46.60 15.84
C PRO A 34 27.15 46.53 16.00
N VAL A 35 26.51 47.69 16.09
CA VAL A 35 25.04 47.82 16.06
C VAL A 35 24.57 47.62 14.62
N PRO A 36 23.63 46.72 14.32
CA PRO A 36 22.99 46.65 13.01
C PRO A 36 22.15 47.91 12.79
N THR A 37 22.56 48.75 11.83
CA THR A 37 21.72 49.83 11.29
C THR A 37 20.54 49.22 10.54
N GLY A 38 19.31 49.58 10.93
CA GLY A 38 18.09 49.17 10.23
C GLY A 38 18.08 49.69 8.80
N SER A 39 17.93 48.76 7.85
CA SER A 39 17.66 49.10 6.45
C SER A 39 16.16 49.38 6.28
N PRO A 40 15.74 50.48 5.64
CA PRO A 40 14.33 50.77 5.43
C PRO A 40 13.74 49.80 4.39
N VAL A 41 12.85 48.91 4.83
CA VAL A 41 12.02 48.10 3.94
C VAL A 41 10.95 49.02 3.34
N GLN A 42 11.06 49.34 2.05
CA GLN A 42 9.95 49.92 1.31
C GLN A 42 8.87 48.85 1.09
N TRP A 43 7.68 49.12 1.60
CA TRP A 43 6.47 48.38 1.26
C TRP A 43 5.98 48.85 -0.10
N ASP A 44 6.37 48.15 -1.17
CA ASP A 44 5.63 48.20 -2.43
C ASP A 44 4.72 46.97 -2.52
N PRO A 45 3.38 47.13 -2.55
CA PRO A 45 2.47 46.02 -2.79
C PRO A 45 2.72 45.47 -4.21
N THR A 46 3.10 44.20 -4.30
CA THR A 46 3.36 43.52 -5.56
C THR A 46 2.11 43.56 -6.42
N LYS A 47 2.24 44.16 -7.61
CA LYS A 47 1.16 44.31 -8.59
C LYS A 47 0.64 42.94 -9.02
N THR A 48 -0.67 42.71 -8.84
CA THR A 48 -1.37 41.58 -9.43
C THR A 48 -1.28 41.69 -10.95
N TYR A 49 -0.59 40.76 -11.60
CA TYR A 49 -0.57 40.67 -13.06
C TYR A 49 -1.97 40.28 -13.57
N LYS A 50 -2.74 41.28 -14.00
CA LYS A 50 -3.91 41.11 -14.86
C LYS A 50 -3.42 40.74 -16.25
N ASN A 51 -3.19 39.44 -16.49
CA ASN A 51 -3.29 38.72 -17.77
C ASN A 51 -2.74 37.31 -17.54
N ARG A 52 -3.55 36.47 -16.90
CA ARG A 52 -3.26 35.05 -16.58
C ARG A 52 -3.94 34.12 -17.60
N ARG A 53 -3.94 34.50 -18.88
CA ARG A 53 -4.53 33.72 -19.97
C ARG A 53 -3.51 33.07 -20.90
N ASP A 54 -2.26 33.53 -20.91
CA ASP A 54 -1.26 33.05 -21.87
C ASP A 54 -0.21 32.10 -21.25
N ILE A 55 -0.30 31.79 -19.94
CA ILE A 55 0.64 30.87 -19.25
C ILE A 55 0.10 29.42 -19.21
N ILE A 56 -1.22 29.25 -19.27
CA ILE A 56 -1.84 27.91 -19.28
C ILE A 56 -1.57 27.21 -20.63
N ASP A 57 -1.55 27.97 -21.73
CA ASP A 57 -1.26 27.45 -23.06
C ASP A 57 0.22 27.04 -23.21
N ASP A 58 1.15 27.79 -22.60
CA ASP A 58 2.58 27.43 -22.61
C ASP A 58 2.87 26.17 -21.77
N ILE A 59 2.21 25.99 -20.61
CA ILE A 59 2.34 24.77 -19.78
C ILE A 59 1.73 23.55 -20.49
N GLN A 60 0.58 23.69 -21.16
CA GLN A 60 0.04 22.60 -21.98
C GLN A 60 0.97 22.26 -23.15
N SER A 61 1.65 23.25 -23.73
CA SER A 61 2.60 23.02 -24.83
C SER A 61 3.89 22.33 -24.36
N ASP A 62 4.40 22.67 -23.18
CA ASP A 62 5.62 22.09 -22.61
C ASP A 62 5.36 20.71 -22.00
N VAL A 63 4.20 20.48 -21.39
CA VAL A 63 3.78 19.13 -20.95
C VAL A 63 3.59 18.23 -22.16
N ASN A 64 2.95 18.69 -23.25
CA ASN A 64 2.90 17.95 -24.51
C ASN A 64 4.29 17.79 -25.16
N GLY A 65 5.21 18.74 -24.95
CA GLY A 65 6.59 18.70 -25.44
C GLY A 65 7.50 17.73 -24.67
N VAL A 66 7.29 17.56 -23.36
CA VAL A 66 8.00 16.61 -22.49
C VAL A 66 7.39 15.22 -22.63
N LEU A 67 6.06 15.12 -22.68
CA LEU A 67 5.36 13.87 -22.97
C LEU A 67 5.71 13.36 -24.38
N SER A 68 5.80 14.21 -25.40
CA SER A 68 6.25 13.79 -26.74
C SER A 68 7.74 13.44 -26.82
N ARG A 69 8.59 13.94 -25.90
CA ARG A 69 10.01 13.54 -25.77
C ARG A 69 10.19 12.22 -25.02
N LEU A 70 9.21 11.81 -24.22
CA LEU A 70 9.07 10.44 -23.70
C LEU A 70 8.50 9.46 -24.75
N GLY A 71 8.22 9.94 -25.96
CA GLY A 71 7.48 9.21 -27.00
C GLY A 71 6.00 9.58 -26.92
N SER A 72 5.32 9.70 -28.06
CA SER A 72 3.90 10.13 -28.17
C SER A 72 2.86 9.24 -27.47
N ASP A 73 3.32 8.25 -26.72
CA ASP A 73 2.51 7.28 -26.02
C ASP A 73 2.68 7.57 -24.54
N ILE A 74 1.79 8.39 -23.97
CA ILE A 74 1.58 8.35 -22.51
C ILE A 74 1.35 6.87 -22.19
N PRO A 75 2.23 6.23 -21.42
CA PRO A 75 2.09 4.80 -21.19
C PRO A 75 0.70 4.52 -20.61
N SER A 76 0.01 3.50 -21.12
CA SER A 76 -1.35 3.15 -20.71
C SER A 76 -1.52 2.98 -19.19
N TYR A 77 -0.44 2.66 -18.48
CA TYR A 77 -0.42 2.60 -17.01
C TYR A 77 -0.62 3.95 -16.32
N VAL A 78 -0.24 5.08 -16.93
CA VAL A 78 -0.50 6.41 -16.38
C VAL A 78 -2.01 6.67 -16.29
N ALA A 79 -2.77 6.14 -17.25
CA ALA A 79 -4.23 6.22 -17.27
C ALA A 79 -4.92 5.13 -16.42
N SER A 80 -4.36 3.92 -16.33
CA SER A 80 -4.97 2.81 -15.60
C SER A 80 -4.53 2.70 -14.12
N GLY A 81 -3.45 3.37 -13.72
CA GLY A 81 -2.84 3.25 -12.39
C GLY A 81 -2.08 1.96 -12.16
N ILE A 82 -2.11 1.01 -13.10
CA ILE A 82 -1.51 -0.33 -12.95
C ILE A 82 -0.44 -0.50 -14.01
N PRO A 83 0.82 -0.81 -13.67
CA PRO A 83 1.85 -1.10 -14.65
C PRO A 83 1.41 -2.21 -15.63
N ASN A 84 1.70 -2.03 -16.93
CA ASN A 84 1.19 -2.90 -18.01
C ASN A 84 1.48 -4.39 -17.77
N PHE A 85 2.61 -4.73 -17.15
CA PHE A 85 2.99 -6.12 -16.87
C PHE A 85 2.10 -6.82 -15.83
N PHE A 86 1.31 -6.08 -15.04
CA PHE A 86 0.32 -6.62 -14.12
C PHE A 86 -1.09 -6.65 -14.67
N GLN A 87 -1.33 -6.12 -15.88
CA GLN A 87 -2.66 -6.02 -16.43
C GLN A 87 -3.16 -7.36 -17.00
N ASP A 88 -2.30 -8.12 -17.67
CA ASP A 88 -2.67 -9.24 -18.55
C ASP A 88 -2.30 -10.63 -18.00
N PHE A 89 -2.57 -10.91 -16.72
CA PHE A 89 -2.39 -12.27 -16.20
C PHE A 89 -3.31 -13.26 -16.92
N PRO A 90 -2.84 -14.48 -17.24
CA PRO A 90 -3.63 -15.47 -17.96
C PRO A 90 -4.81 -15.93 -17.09
N THR A 91 -5.96 -16.13 -17.74
CA THR A 91 -7.18 -16.63 -17.09
C THR A 91 -7.83 -17.71 -17.96
N GLY A 92 -8.52 -18.65 -17.30
CA GLY A 92 -9.33 -19.70 -17.92
C GLY A 92 -8.61 -20.41 -19.07
N ASP A 93 -9.17 -20.29 -20.27
CA ASP A 93 -8.68 -20.91 -21.50
C ASP A 93 -7.21 -20.59 -21.81
N LYS A 94 -6.73 -19.37 -21.49
CA LYS A 94 -5.31 -19.02 -21.71
C LYS A 94 -4.38 -19.90 -20.87
N VAL A 95 -4.76 -20.20 -19.63
CA VAL A 95 -3.99 -21.09 -18.75
C VAL A 95 -4.04 -22.52 -19.30
N VAL A 96 -5.22 -23.00 -19.69
CA VAL A 96 -5.42 -24.33 -20.29
C VAL A 96 -4.55 -24.50 -21.54
N SER A 97 -4.57 -23.54 -22.47
CA SER A 97 -3.75 -23.55 -23.67
C SER A 97 -2.25 -23.49 -23.35
N SER A 98 -1.82 -22.59 -22.44
CA SER A 98 -0.40 -22.45 -22.08
C SER A 98 0.20 -23.70 -21.44
N LEU A 99 -0.61 -24.49 -20.74
CA LEU A 99 -0.20 -25.71 -20.07
C LEU A 99 -0.50 -26.98 -20.88
N GLY A 100 -1.17 -26.86 -22.03
CA GLY A 100 -1.57 -27.99 -22.87
C GLY A 100 -2.49 -28.98 -22.16
N LEU A 101 -3.37 -28.49 -21.27
CA LEU A 101 -4.28 -29.32 -20.50
C LEU A 101 -5.45 -29.80 -21.35
N ASP A 102 -5.83 -31.06 -21.20
CA ASP A 102 -7.08 -31.59 -21.73
C ASP A 102 -8.23 -31.52 -20.70
N ASP A 103 -9.47 -31.68 -21.18
CA ASP A 103 -10.68 -31.58 -20.35
C ASP A 103 -10.72 -32.62 -19.23
N ASP A 104 -10.20 -33.83 -19.47
CA ASP A 104 -10.22 -34.92 -18.49
C ASP A 104 -9.21 -34.64 -17.36
N GLN A 105 -8.03 -34.13 -17.70
CA GLN A 105 -7.01 -33.67 -16.76
C GLN A 105 -7.56 -32.54 -15.89
N LEU A 106 -8.17 -31.53 -16.50
CA LEU A 106 -8.76 -30.41 -15.77
C LEU A 106 -9.94 -30.88 -14.89
N ALA A 107 -10.78 -31.78 -15.37
CA ALA A 107 -11.91 -32.33 -14.61
C ALA A 107 -11.44 -33.09 -13.35
N ALA A 108 -10.29 -33.77 -13.42
CA ALA A 108 -9.74 -34.55 -12.31
C ALA A 108 -9.10 -33.70 -11.20
N LEU A 109 -8.79 -32.42 -11.46
CA LEU A 109 -8.18 -31.54 -10.46
C LEU A 109 -9.18 -31.11 -9.38
N PRO A 110 -8.77 -31.07 -8.10
CA PRO A 110 -9.63 -30.60 -7.03
C PRO A 110 -9.90 -29.11 -7.17
N THR A 111 -11.13 -28.72 -6.88
CA THR A 111 -11.51 -27.32 -6.75
C THR A 111 -10.87 -26.71 -5.49
N GLN A 112 -10.33 -25.52 -5.65
CA GLN A 112 -9.73 -24.71 -4.59
C GLN A 112 -10.47 -23.38 -4.47
N ALA A 113 -10.26 -22.71 -3.34
CA ALA A 113 -10.77 -21.37 -3.11
C ALA A 113 -9.65 -20.46 -2.60
N LEU A 114 -9.57 -19.29 -3.19
CA LEU A 114 -8.94 -18.13 -2.59
C LEU A 114 -10.03 -17.42 -1.79
N ASN A 115 -9.96 -17.51 -0.47
CA ASN A 115 -10.86 -16.79 0.43
C ASN A 115 -10.09 -15.58 0.96
N ILE A 116 -10.44 -14.39 0.47
CA ILE A 116 -9.71 -13.17 0.80
C ILE A 116 -10.16 -12.70 2.19
N PRO A 117 -9.24 -12.35 3.11
CA PRO A 117 -9.54 -11.90 4.47
C PRO A 117 -10.58 -10.78 4.51
N PRO A 118 -11.83 -11.07 4.91
CA PRO A 118 -12.90 -10.12 4.71
C PRO A 118 -13.08 -9.20 5.91
N TYR A 119 -13.73 -8.07 5.70
CA TYR A 119 -14.32 -7.28 6.78
C TYR A 119 -15.83 -7.54 6.89
N ALA A 120 -16.39 -7.23 8.05
CA ALA A 120 -17.81 -7.33 8.34
C ALA A 120 -18.31 -6.05 9.00
N ASN A 121 -19.51 -5.61 8.62
CA ASN A 121 -20.19 -4.47 9.22
C ASN A 121 -21.40 -4.92 10.02
N PHE A 122 -21.81 -4.12 11.00
CA PHE A 122 -23.03 -4.36 11.75
C PHE A 122 -24.18 -3.56 11.14
N SER A 123 -25.12 -4.23 10.48
CA SER A 123 -26.27 -3.59 9.84
C SER A 123 -27.51 -4.46 9.98
N ASP A 124 -28.69 -3.82 10.01
CA ASP A 124 -29.98 -4.49 10.18
C ASP A 124 -30.06 -5.44 11.40
N GLY A 125 -29.31 -5.10 12.45
CA GLY A 125 -29.30 -5.85 13.71
C GLY A 125 -28.44 -7.11 13.72
N ALA A 126 -27.63 -7.35 12.69
CA ALA A 126 -26.71 -8.49 12.62
C ALA A 126 -25.34 -8.08 12.07
N TRP A 127 -24.33 -8.92 12.31
CA TRP A 127 -23.07 -8.84 11.57
C TRP A 127 -23.25 -9.37 10.15
N ASN A 128 -22.86 -8.59 9.16
CA ASN A 128 -22.84 -8.98 7.76
C ASN A 128 -21.38 -9.08 7.30
N VAL A 129 -20.94 -10.29 6.99
CA VAL A 129 -19.56 -10.56 6.54
C VAL A 129 -19.55 -10.50 5.02
N ARG A 130 -18.61 -9.74 4.44
CA ARG A 130 -18.37 -9.71 2.99
C ARG A 130 -17.55 -10.91 2.58
N PHE A 131 -18.17 -12.03 2.21
CA PHE A 131 -17.42 -13.16 1.66
C PHE A 131 -17.00 -12.84 0.23
N HIS A 132 -15.70 -12.80 -0.04
CA HIS A 132 -15.18 -12.56 -1.37
C HIS A 132 -13.89 -13.32 -1.68
N GLY A 133 -13.66 -13.54 -2.97
CA GLY A 133 -12.49 -14.24 -3.49
C GLY A 133 -12.84 -15.03 -4.74
N ASN A 134 -12.09 -16.11 -4.99
CA ASN A 134 -12.11 -16.82 -6.27
C ASN A 134 -12.12 -18.34 -6.11
N ILE A 135 -12.86 -19.03 -6.97
CA ILE A 135 -12.84 -20.49 -7.10
C ILE A 135 -12.04 -20.86 -8.34
N TYR A 136 -11.03 -21.71 -8.14
CA TYR A 136 -10.11 -22.10 -9.20
C TYR A 136 -9.69 -23.57 -9.08
N LYS A 137 -9.05 -24.08 -10.13
CA LYS A 137 -8.31 -25.34 -10.12
C LYS A 137 -6.84 -25.05 -10.30
N GLN A 138 -6.01 -25.74 -9.51
CA GLN A 138 -4.55 -25.66 -9.61
C GLN A 138 -4.03 -26.78 -10.51
N PRO A 139 -3.46 -26.48 -11.68
CA PRO A 139 -2.83 -27.48 -12.53
C PRO A 139 -1.62 -28.14 -11.86
N ASN A 140 -1.40 -29.42 -12.18
CA ASN A 140 -0.17 -30.12 -11.84
C ASN A 140 0.94 -29.74 -12.82
N THR A 141 1.71 -28.71 -12.48
CA THR A 141 2.76 -28.17 -13.36
C THR A 141 4.14 -28.69 -12.95
N SER A 142 4.95 -29.14 -13.92
CA SER A 142 6.32 -29.59 -13.64
C SER A 142 7.22 -28.40 -13.27
N THR A 143 8.36 -28.66 -12.62
CA THR A 143 9.36 -27.61 -12.36
C THR A 143 9.86 -26.95 -13.64
N GLU A 144 10.10 -27.72 -14.71
CA GLU A 144 10.54 -27.21 -16.01
C GLU A 144 9.50 -26.27 -16.62
N GLN A 145 8.22 -26.67 -16.63
CA GLN A 145 7.14 -25.82 -17.11
C GLN A 145 6.98 -24.55 -16.26
N LEU A 146 7.10 -24.64 -14.93
CA LEU A 146 7.04 -23.46 -14.07
C LEU A 146 8.23 -22.51 -14.32
N ASN A 147 9.42 -23.03 -14.61
CA ASN A 147 10.56 -22.21 -14.99
C ASN A 147 10.30 -21.47 -16.31
N ASP A 148 9.81 -22.17 -17.33
CA ASP A 148 9.48 -21.58 -18.63
C ASP A 148 8.44 -20.45 -18.51
N LEU A 149 7.38 -20.69 -17.74
CA LEU A 149 6.35 -19.69 -17.47
C LEU A 149 6.86 -18.52 -16.63
N ALA A 150 7.68 -18.78 -15.63
CA ALA A 150 8.27 -17.74 -14.78
C ALA A 150 9.23 -16.84 -15.57
N ASN A 151 10.01 -17.43 -16.50
CA ASN A 151 10.97 -16.72 -17.34
C ASN A 151 10.32 -15.62 -18.21
N VAL A 152 9.02 -15.71 -18.50
CA VAL A 152 8.26 -14.65 -19.19
C VAL A 152 8.23 -13.34 -18.37
N PHE A 153 8.26 -13.43 -17.04
CA PHE A 153 8.25 -12.27 -16.15
C PHE A 153 9.66 -11.78 -15.80
N LEU A 154 10.74 -12.42 -16.26
CA LEU A 154 12.10 -12.07 -15.89
C LEU A 154 12.82 -11.36 -17.04
N ILE A 155 13.24 -10.12 -16.81
CA ILE A 155 13.98 -9.33 -17.81
C ILE A 155 15.49 -9.52 -17.62
N ASP A 156 16.19 -9.91 -18.69
CA ASP A 156 17.63 -10.16 -18.76
C ASP A 156 18.18 -11.20 -17.75
N THR A 157 17.33 -12.09 -17.25
CA THR A 157 17.71 -13.21 -16.39
C THR A 157 16.74 -14.37 -16.58
N SER A 158 17.08 -15.54 -16.06
CA SER A 158 16.19 -16.70 -16.01
C SER A 158 16.12 -17.29 -14.61
N VAL A 159 15.13 -18.13 -14.34
CA VAL A 159 14.98 -18.88 -13.09
C VAL A 159 16.24 -19.71 -12.80
N GLU A 160 16.89 -20.23 -13.85
CA GLU A 160 18.13 -21.00 -13.76
C GLU A 160 19.32 -20.17 -13.29
N ASP A 161 19.31 -18.86 -13.56
CA ASP A 161 20.36 -17.91 -13.15
C ASP A 161 20.12 -17.33 -11.75
N LEU A 162 18.92 -17.52 -11.18
CA LEU A 162 18.55 -16.98 -9.88
C LEU A 162 19.12 -17.84 -8.72
N PRO A 163 19.41 -17.21 -7.56
CA PRO A 163 19.62 -17.96 -6.32
C PRO A 163 18.43 -18.88 -6.01
N GLN A 164 18.69 -20.05 -5.42
CA GLN A 164 17.66 -21.09 -5.22
C GLN A 164 16.38 -20.58 -4.54
N ASN A 165 16.50 -19.76 -3.50
CA ASN A 165 15.35 -19.19 -2.81
C ASN A 165 14.52 -18.25 -3.71
N GLN A 166 15.16 -17.53 -4.62
CA GLN A 166 14.48 -16.67 -5.59
C GLN A 166 13.84 -17.49 -6.72
N ALA A 167 14.50 -18.55 -7.16
CA ALA A 167 13.95 -19.50 -8.12
C ALA A 167 12.72 -20.25 -7.57
N ASP A 168 12.74 -20.60 -6.28
CA ASP A 168 11.59 -21.20 -5.59
C ASP A 168 10.41 -20.21 -5.52
N GLN A 169 10.68 -18.95 -5.16
CA GLN A 169 9.65 -17.92 -5.11
C GLN A 169 9.08 -17.62 -6.50
N ALA A 170 9.91 -17.49 -7.53
CA ALA A 170 9.47 -17.29 -8.91
C ALA A 170 8.50 -18.38 -9.36
N ARG A 171 8.81 -19.64 -9.05
CA ARG A 171 7.93 -20.77 -9.33
C ARG A 171 6.63 -20.73 -8.53
N ASN A 172 6.69 -20.38 -7.23
CA ASN A 172 5.51 -20.31 -6.37
C ASN A 172 4.53 -19.22 -6.80
N VAL A 173 5.03 -18.01 -7.09
CA VAL A 173 4.21 -16.90 -7.59
C VAL A 173 3.63 -17.24 -8.96
N THR A 174 4.44 -17.84 -9.84
CA THR A 174 3.96 -18.29 -11.16
C THR A 174 2.87 -19.35 -11.01
N ALA A 175 3.02 -20.33 -10.12
CA ALA A 175 1.99 -21.33 -9.87
C ALA A 175 0.68 -20.72 -9.36
N ALA A 176 0.75 -19.68 -8.53
CA ALA A 176 -0.43 -18.96 -8.05
C ALA A 176 -1.17 -18.21 -9.17
N ILE A 177 -0.44 -17.68 -10.15
CA ILE A 177 -0.99 -16.96 -11.31
C ILE A 177 -1.63 -17.91 -12.32
N PHE A 178 -0.96 -19.03 -12.61
CA PHE A 178 -1.40 -20.00 -13.61
C PHE A 178 -2.41 -21.00 -13.03
N VAL A 179 -3.55 -20.46 -12.60
CA VAL A 179 -4.71 -21.21 -12.11
C VAL A 179 -5.86 -21.11 -13.09
N VAL A 180 -6.70 -22.16 -13.14
CA VAL A 180 -7.87 -22.18 -14.03
C VAL A 180 -9.11 -21.81 -13.23
N GLN A 181 -9.62 -20.60 -13.43
CA GLN A 181 -10.83 -20.10 -12.79
C GLN A 181 -12.03 -21.00 -13.10
N GLN A 182 -12.92 -21.20 -12.13
CA GLN A 182 -14.10 -22.04 -12.26
C GLN A 182 -15.36 -21.17 -12.27
N GLY A 183 -15.86 -20.87 -13.45
CA GLY A 183 -17.05 -20.04 -13.62
C GLY A 183 -18.37 -20.80 -13.51
N ASN A 184 -19.42 -20.08 -13.07
CA ASN A 184 -20.79 -20.58 -12.92
C ASN A 184 -20.88 -21.87 -12.08
N VAL A 185 -20.13 -21.92 -10.97
CA VAL A 185 -20.19 -23.03 -10.01
C VAL A 185 -20.63 -22.56 -8.63
N ASN A 186 -21.27 -23.45 -7.88
CA ASN A 186 -21.58 -23.19 -6.48
C ASN A 186 -20.30 -23.21 -5.62
N VAL A 187 -20.13 -22.16 -4.82
CA VAL A 187 -19.11 -22.17 -3.75
C VAL A 187 -19.51 -23.15 -2.67
N SER A 188 -18.57 -24.01 -2.25
CA SER A 188 -18.82 -24.94 -1.14
C SER A 188 -19.15 -24.17 0.14
N PRO A 189 -19.99 -24.73 1.04
CA PRO A 189 -20.38 -24.04 2.27
C PRO A 189 -19.19 -23.49 3.04
N ILE A 190 -19.28 -22.23 3.47
CA ILE A 190 -18.24 -21.56 4.22
C ILE A 190 -18.49 -21.82 5.70
N SER A 191 -17.57 -22.53 6.34
CA SER A 191 -17.58 -22.73 7.78
C SER A 191 -17.05 -21.49 8.47
N ILE A 192 -17.70 -21.11 9.56
CA ILE A 192 -17.33 -19.98 10.40
C ILE A 192 -17.11 -20.53 11.81
N GLU A 193 -15.97 -20.21 12.40
CA GLU A 193 -15.59 -20.69 13.73
C GLU A 193 -15.02 -19.55 14.58
N PRO A 194 -15.11 -19.63 15.91
CA PRO A 194 -14.43 -18.69 16.79
C PRO A 194 -12.93 -18.60 16.46
N PHE A 195 -12.39 -17.38 16.42
CA PHE A 195 -10.96 -17.16 16.26
C PHE A 195 -10.23 -17.45 17.59
N ASP A 196 -9.15 -18.22 17.55
CA ASP A 196 -8.30 -18.46 18.73
C ASP A 196 -7.14 -17.46 18.72
N GLY A 197 -7.29 -16.33 19.45
CA GLY A 197 -6.30 -15.27 19.52
C GLY A 197 -6.88 -13.93 19.97
N ASP A 198 -6.11 -12.86 19.81
CA ASP A 198 -6.54 -11.50 20.17
C ASP A 198 -7.79 -11.08 19.40
N HIS A 199 -8.70 -10.42 20.10
CA HIS A 199 -10.04 -10.08 19.58
C HIS A 199 -10.86 -11.32 19.16
N GLY A 200 -10.49 -12.52 19.61
CA GLY A 200 -11.17 -13.79 19.37
C GLY A 200 -11.91 -14.35 20.59
N GLY A 201 -12.13 -15.67 20.59
CA GLY A 201 -12.80 -16.41 21.67
C GLY A 201 -14.31 -16.17 21.75
N VAL A 202 -14.89 -15.53 20.74
CA VAL A 202 -16.29 -15.11 20.65
C VAL A 202 -16.96 -15.70 19.40
N GLY A 203 -18.29 -15.69 19.39
CA GLY A 203 -19.07 -16.30 18.32
C GLY A 203 -19.34 -17.79 18.52
N VAL A 204 -20.13 -18.36 17.62
CA VAL A 204 -20.47 -19.78 17.58
C VAL A 204 -20.17 -20.37 16.21
N ALA A 205 -19.82 -21.66 16.18
CA ALA A 205 -19.60 -22.37 14.94
C ALA A 205 -20.89 -22.42 14.09
N GLN A 206 -20.76 -22.11 12.81
CA GLN A 206 -21.88 -22.07 11.87
C GLN A 206 -21.39 -22.30 10.43
N GLN A 207 -22.34 -22.47 9.51
CA GLN A 207 -22.04 -22.53 8.08
C GLN A 207 -22.96 -21.57 7.33
N VAL A 208 -22.41 -20.96 6.29
CA VAL A 208 -23.16 -20.12 5.36
C VAL A 208 -22.99 -20.66 3.94
N THR A 209 -24.05 -20.51 3.15
CA THR A 209 -24.06 -20.87 1.73
C THR A 209 -24.27 -19.61 0.93
N LEU A 210 -23.45 -19.41 -0.10
CA LEU A 210 -23.60 -18.25 -0.98
C LEU A 210 -24.91 -18.36 -1.78
N PRO A 211 -25.59 -17.23 -2.06
CA PRO A 211 -26.91 -17.24 -2.69
C PRO A 211 -26.85 -17.42 -4.21
N TYR A 212 -25.65 -17.39 -4.80
CA TYR A 212 -25.44 -17.45 -6.24
C TYR A 212 -24.15 -18.23 -6.58
N GLU A 213 -24.06 -18.65 -7.84
CA GLU A 213 -22.87 -19.26 -8.44
C GLU A 213 -21.78 -18.21 -8.72
N THR A 214 -20.54 -18.64 -8.82
CA THR A 214 -19.42 -17.77 -9.21
C THR A 214 -19.65 -17.09 -10.55
N THR A 215 -18.97 -15.96 -10.75
CA THR A 215 -18.88 -15.28 -12.04
C THR A 215 -18.19 -16.17 -13.08
N ASP A 216 -18.15 -15.77 -14.36
CA ASP A 216 -17.45 -16.54 -15.40
C ASP A 216 -15.94 -16.69 -15.10
N GLN A 217 -15.35 -15.73 -14.38
CA GLN A 217 -13.97 -15.73 -13.92
C GLN A 217 -13.80 -16.33 -12.52
N GLY A 218 -14.82 -17.00 -11.98
CA GLY A 218 -14.73 -17.75 -10.73
C GLY A 218 -14.86 -16.93 -9.46
N ASP A 219 -15.16 -15.64 -9.55
CA ASP A 219 -15.25 -14.76 -8.38
C ASP A 219 -16.58 -14.93 -7.63
N PHE A 220 -16.54 -14.62 -6.34
CA PHE A 220 -17.71 -14.37 -5.50
C PHE A 220 -17.45 -13.10 -4.65
N ASP A 221 -18.48 -12.28 -4.40
CA ASP A 221 -18.39 -11.10 -3.51
C ASP A 221 -19.79 -10.74 -2.97
N VAL A 222 -20.09 -11.16 -1.74
CA VAL A 222 -21.41 -10.99 -1.14
C VAL A 222 -21.33 -10.73 0.35
N PHE A 223 -22.10 -9.74 0.81
CA PHE A 223 -22.40 -9.57 2.22
C PHE A 223 -23.50 -10.55 2.65
N LEU A 224 -23.21 -11.37 3.65
CA LEU A 224 -24.18 -12.27 4.25
C LEU A 224 -24.29 -12.07 5.75
N PRO A 225 -25.52 -12.04 6.31
CA PRO A 225 -25.70 -12.02 7.75
C PRO A 225 -25.23 -13.34 8.35
N ILE A 226 -24.53 -13.24 9.49
CA ILE A 226 -24.12 -14.40 10.27
C ILE A 226 -24.90 -14.48 11.59
N ASN A 227 -24.97 -15.66 12.18
CA ASN A 227 -25.40 -15.80 13.56
C ASN A 227 -24.46 -15.01 14.47
N SER A 228 -25.01 -14.01 15.14
CA SER A 228 -24.28 -13.08 16.01
C SER A 228 -24.24 -13.52 17.48
N GLU A 229 -24.68 -14.74 17.80
CA GLU A 229 -24.60 -15.28 19.16
C GLU A 229 -23.16 -15.28 19.68
N GLY A 230 -22.96 -14.71 20.87
CA GLY A 230 -21.63 -14.58 21.49
C GLY A 230 -20.78 -13.44 20.95
N LEU A 231 -21.26 -12.69 19.93
CA LEU A 231 -20.57 -11.51 19.39
C LEU A 231 -21.16 -10.23 19.98
N ALA A 232 -20.29 -9.29 20.38
CA ALA A 232 -20.73 -7.94 20.72
C ALA A 232 -21.27 -7.24 19.47
N ARG A 233 -22.32 -6.44 19.62
CA ARG A 233 -22.94 -5.72 18.50
C ARG A 233 -22.03 -4.57 18.06
N GLY A 234 -21.86 -4.39 16.75
CA GLY A 234 -20.94 -3.37 16.20
C GLY A 234 -21.29 -1.93 16.56
N ASN A 235 -22.57 -1.66 16.85
CA ASN A 235 -23.06 -0.36 17.31
C ASN A 235 -22.95 -0.15 18.83
N GLU A 236 -22.55 -1.18 19.59
CA GLU A 236 -22.46 -1.17 21.07
C GLU A 236 -21.02 -1.44 21.57
N THR A 237 -20.08 -1.75 20.67
CA THR A 237 -18.67 -1.99 20.99
C THR A 237 -17.78 -1.01 20.24
N GLN A 238 -16.59 -0.76 20.79
CA GLN A 238 -15.49 -0.10 20.07
C GLN A 238 -14.41 -1.10 19.70
N SER A 239 -14.44 -2.31 20.27
CA SER A 239 -13.39 -3.30 20.04
C SER A 239 -13.69 -4.18 18.84
N LEU A 240 -12.64 -4.42 18.07
CA LEU A 240 -12.64 -5.38 16.98
C LEU A 240 -12.95 -6.78 17.49
N GLN A 241 -13.58 -7.57 16.64
CA GLN A 241 -13.80 -9.00 16.87
C GLN A 241 -13.32 -9.77 15.63
N LYS A 242 -12.88 -11.01 15.82
CA LYS A 242 -12.38 -11.87 14.74
C LYS A 242 -13.07 -13.22 14.78
N ILE A 243 -13.31 -13.77 13.60
CA ILE A 243 -13.81 -15.14 13.39
C ILE A 243 -13.02 -15.78 12.25
N ASN A 244 -12.82 -17.09 12.33
CA ASN A 244 -12.23 -17.85 11.23
C ASN A 244 -13.31 -18.16 10.19
N THR A 245 -12.95 -18.09 8.91
CA THR A 245 -13.80 -18.53 7.81
C THR A 245 -13.03 -19.55 6.95
N TRP A 246 -13.73 -20.58 6.47
CA TRP A 246 -13.15 -21.63 5.66
C TRP A 246 -14.11 -22.09 4.57
N VAL A 247 -13.74 -21.92 3.30
CA VAL A 247 -14.50 -22.50 2.18
C VAL A 247 -14.33 -24.02 2.17
N GLY A 248 -15.41 -24.77 2.42
CA GLY A 248 -15.36 -26.24 2.53
C GLY A 248 -14.81 -26.93 1.29
N ASN A 249 -14.33 -28.18 1.44
CA ASN A 249 -13.77 -29.01 0.36
C ASN A 249 -12.57 -28.41 -0.39
N THR A 250 -11.87 -27.45 0.22
CA THR A 250 -10.64 -26.86 -0.32
C THR A 250 -9.49 -27.06 0.65
N THR A 251 -8.24 -26.88 0.20
CA THR A 251 -7.06 -26.93 1.07
C THR A 251 -6.61 -25.53 1.52
N ASN A 252 -6.87 -24.50 0.71
CA ASN A 252 -6.39 -23.13 0.95
C ASN A 252 -7.54 -22.12 1.11
N GLY A 253 -8.76 -22.56 1.46
CA GLY A 253 -9.94 -21.70 1.59
C GLY A 253 -10.07 -20.98 2.93
N ASN A 254 -9.02 -20.95 3.76
CA ASN A 254 -9.02 -20.27 5.07
C ASN A 254 -8.89 -18.76 4.94
N ALA A 255 -9.53 -18.04 5.85
CA ALA A 255 -9.30 -16.64 6.10
C ALA A 255 -9.71 -16.27 7.53
N THR A 256 -9.38 -15.05 7.96
CA THR A 256 -9.92 -14.45 9.18
C THR A 256 -10.80 -13.28 8.78
N ALA A 257 -12.06 -13.29 9.23
CA ALA A 257 -12.96 -12.17 9.06
C ALA A 257 -12.84 -11.20 10.23
N TYR A 258 -12.78 -9.92 9.91
CA TYR A 258 -12.66 -8.81 10.87
C TYR A 258 -14.02 -8.15 11.05
N LEU A 259 -14.62 -8.29 12.23
CA LEU A 259 -15.88 -7.66 12.60
C LEU A 259 -15.56 -6.26 13.11
N VAL A 260 -15.75 -5.29 12.21
CA VAL A 260 -15.34 -3.91 12.40
C VAL A 260 -16.51 -3.11 12.98
N PRO A 261 -16.36 -2.49 14.17
CA PRO A 261 -17.44 -1.71 14.79
C PRO A 261 -17.88 -0.51 13.94
N ASP A 262 -19.02 0.09 14.26
CA ASP A 262 -19.58 1.19 13.45
C ASP A 262 -18.72 2.45 13.52
N GLN A 263 -18.02 2.66 14.64
CA GLN A 263 -17.15 3.80 14.91
C GLN A 263 -15.73 3.34 15.24
N GLY A 264 -14.76 4.22 15.01
CA GLY A 264 -13.35 3.96 15.22
C GLY A 264 -12.52 4.40 14.01
N LEU A 265 -11.25 4.01 14.02
CA LEU A 265 -10.29 4.32 12.95
C LEU A 265 -10.04 3.08 12.11
N THR A 266 -9.98 3.25 10.79
CA THR A 266 -9.47 2.25 9.84
C THR A 266 -8.26 2.84 9.12
N ILE A 267 -7.14 2.12 9.10
CA ILE A 267 -5.97 2.45 8.31
C ILE A 267 -6.06 1.63 7.02
N ILE A 268 -6.28 2.31 5.89
CA ILE A 268 -6.22 1.71 4.56
C ILE A 268 -4.82 1.94 4.02
N SER A 269 -4.11 0.85 3.73
CA SER A 269 -2.76 0.91 3.21
C SER A 269 -2.68 0.25 1.84
N ASP A 270 -2.09 0.94 0.88
CA ASP A 270 -1.45 0.28 -0.24
C ASP A 270 -0.27 -0.57 0.26
N ILE A 271 0.27 -1.43 -0.60
CA ILE A 271 1.33 -2.37 -0.25
C ILE A 271 2.61 -2.08 -1.02
N ASP A 272 2.54 -2.04 -2.35
CA ASP A 272 3.71 -1.88 -3.22
C ASP A 272 4.28 -0.46 -3.11
N ASP A 273 5.61 -0.37 -2.99
CA ASP A 273 6.37 0.87 -2.81
C ASP A 273 5.99 1.76 -1.61
N ILE A 274 5.15 1.27 -0.69
CA ILE A 274 4.87 1.91 0.61
C ILE A 274 5.15 1.00 1.81
N LEU A 275 4.67 -0.25 1.79
CA LEU A 275 4.95 -1.23 2.83
C LEU A 275 6.12 -2.13 2.44
N ARG A 276 6.29 -2.38 1.14
CA ARG A 276 7.41 -3.15 0.61
C ARG A 276 8.11 -2.42 -0.52
N ILE A 277 9.34 -2.84 -0.79
CA ILE A 277 10.07 -2.39 -1.97
C ILE A 277 9.60 -3.21 -3.17
N THR A 278 9.05 -2.52 -4.17
CA THR A 278 8.65 -3.12 -5.44
C THR A 278 9.43 -2.47 -6.58
N LYS A 279 9.45 -1.14 -6.64
CA LYS A 279 10.01 -0.30 -7.70
C LYS A 279 9.22 -0.42 -8.99
N ILE A 280 7.91 -0.17 -8.95
CA ILE A 280 7.06 -0.27 -10.13
C ILE A 280 7.50 0.67 -11.28
N TYR A 281 8.23 1.74 -10.94
CA TYR A 281 8.85 2.68 -11.86
C TYR A 281 10.13 2.18 -12.55
N ASP A 282 10.71 1.06 -12.10
CA ASP A 282 11.83 0.36 -12.75
C ASP A 282 11.35 -1.04 -13.17
N PRO A 283 10.96 -1.27 -14.45
CA PRO A 283 10.34 -2.51 -14.86
C PRO A 283 11.16 -3.77 -14.55
N LYS A 284 12.49 -3.71 -14.66
CA LYS A 284 13.35 -4.87 -14.42
C LYS A 284 13.40 -5.20 -12.94
N GLU A 285 13.64 -4.21 -12.10
CA GLU A 285 13.67 -4.38 -10.66
C GLU A 285 12.28 -4.69 -10.09
N GLY A 286 11.24 -4.03 -10.60
CA GLY A 286 9.82 -4.26 -10.33
C GLY A 286 9.43 -5.71 -10.49
N LEU A 287 9.68 -6.27 -11.67
CA LEU A 287 9.40 -7.68 -11.95
C LEU A 287 10.20 -8.61 -11.02
N LEU A 288 11.49 -8.35 -10.81
CA LEU A 288 12.29 -9.19 -9.91
C LEU A 288 11.79 -9.13 -8.47
N ASN A 289 11.42 -7.96 -7.97
CA ASN A 289 10.91 -7.78 -6.61
C ASN A 289 9.51 -8.39 -6.45
N SER A 290 8.66 -8.36 -7.48
CA SER A 290 7.31 -8.94 -7.43
C SER A 290 7.30 -10.46 -7.57
N PHE A 291 8.10 -11.01 -8.47
CA PHE A 291 8.01 -12.44 -8.83
C PHE A 291 9.09 -13.30 -8.18
N ALA A 292 10.33 -12.80 -8.07
CA ALA A 292 11.47 -13.65 -7.74
C ALA A 292 12.08 -13.39 -6.36
N ARG A 293 12.18 -12.14 -5.91
CA ARG A 293 12.90 -11.80 -4.67
C ARG A 293 11.97 -11.79 -3.46
N PRO A 294 12.42 -12.25 -2.28
CA PRO A 294 11.68 -12.12 -1.04
C PRO A 294 11.20 -10.69 -0.83
N PHE A 295 9.96 -10.52 -0.37
CA PHE A 295 9.43 -9.20 -0.11
C PHE A 295 10.17 -8.56 1.05
N VAL A 296 10.62 -7.32 0.84
CA VAL A 296 11.40 -6.54 1.82
C VAL A 296 10.58 -5.34 2.21
N ALA A 297 10.41 -5.13 3.52
CA ALA A 297 9.74 -3.94 4.03
C ALA A 297 10.46 -2.66 3.61
N TRP A 298 9.72 -1.61 3.29
CA TRP A 298 10.31 -0.32 3.01
C TRP A 298 10.69 0.39 4.32
N GLU A 299 11.98 0.71 4.46
CA GLU A 299 12.59 1.30 5.66
C GLU A 299 12.10 0.64 6.96
N ASN A 300 11.73 1.43 7.97
CA ASN A 300 11.19 0.98 9.25
C ASN A 300 9.66 1.20 9.35
N MET A 301 8.94 1.18 8.23
CA MET A 301 7.46 1.15 8.24
C MET A 301 6.84 0.09 9.17
N PRO A 302 7.43 -1.11 9.35
CA PRO A 302 6.93 -2.07 10.34
C PRO A 302 6.86 -1.49 11.76
N GLU A 303 7.84 -0.67 12.17
CA GLU A 303 7.85 -0.02 13.47
C GLU A 303 6.73 1.03 13.60
N ILE A 304 6.46 1.78 12.53
CA ILE A 304 5.38 2.77 12.48
C ILE A 304 4.02 2.09 12.69
N TYR A 305 3.75 1.02 11.95
CA TYR A 305 2.48 0.29 12.02
C TYR A 305 2.34 -0.48 13.34
N ALA A 306 3.43 -1.06 13.85
CA ALA A 306 3.44 -1.69 15.17
C ALA A 306 3.10 -0.67 16.28
N ASN A 307 3.64 0.54 16.20
CA ASN A 307 3.32 1.61 17.14
C ASN A 307 1.86 2.06 17.04
N TRP A 308 1.31 2.21 15.82
CA TRP A 308 -0.12 2.50 15.64
C TRP A 308 -1.00 1.40 16.20
N SER A 309 -0.71 0.13 15.93
CA SER A 309 -1.47 -1.00 16.47
C SER A 309 -1.43 -1.05 18.00
N GLN A 310 -0.28 -0.79 18.62
CA GLN A 310 -0.14 -0.77 20.08
C GLN A 310 -0.84 0.43 20.72
N SER A 311 -0.76 1.61 20.09
CA SER A 311 -1.32 2.85 20.61
C SER A 311 -2.83 2.98 20.37
N LEU A 312 -3.33 2.29 19.35
CA LEU A 312 -4.74 2.30 18.91
C LEU A 312 -5.22 0.83 18.80
N PRO A 313 -5.40 0.12 19.91
CA PRO A 313 -5.71 -1.33 19.89
C PRO A 313 -7.04 -1.68 19.20
N ASP A 314 -7.94 -0.70 19.06
CA ASP A 314 -9.24 -0.86 18.39
C ASP A 314 -9.23 -0.35 16.92
N ALA A 315 -8.07 0.09 16.41
CA ALA A 315 -7.92 0.47 15.01
C ALA A 315 -7.88 -0.77 14.11
N HIS A 316 -8.61 -0.70 13.00
CA HIS A 316 -8.64 -1.76 12.00
C HIS A 316 -7.64 -1.46 10.88
N PHE A 317 -6.83 -2.45 10.52
CA PHE A 317 -5.95 -2.38 9.36
C PHE A 317 -6.65 -3.03 8.17
N HIS A 318 -6.62 -2.36 7.03
CA HIS A 318 -7.16 -2.83 5.76
C HIS A 318 -6.11 -2.61 4.68
N TYR A 319 -5.78 -3.67 3.94
CA TYR A 319 -4.77 -3.63 2.88
C TYR A 319 -5.46 -3.65 1.53
N LEU A 320 -5.21 -2.63 0.72
CA LEU A 320 -5.85 -2.46 -0.59
C LEU A 320 -4.77 -2.39 -1.65
N THR A 321 -4.71 -3.41 -2.51
CA THR A 321 -3.82 -3.42 -3.68
C THR A 321 -4.63 -3.58 -4.96
N THR A 322 -4.16 -2.97 -6.05
CA THR A 322 -4.72 -3.17 -7.39
C THR A 322 -4.02 -4.29 -8.17
N LEU A 323 -3.16 -5.06 -7.51
CA LEU A 323 -2.61 -6.27 -8.11
C LEU A 323 -3.64 -7.41 -8.19
N PRO A 324 -3.48 -8.30 -9.18
CA PRO A 324 -4.42 -9.40 -9.41
C PRO A 324 -4.56 -10.30 -8.17
N GLU A 325 -5.77 -10.68 -7.83
CA GLU A 325 -6.07 -11.46 -6.63
C GLU A 325 -5.35 -12.83 -6.54
N GLN A 326 -4.88 -13.39 -7.66
CA GLN A 326 -4.15 -14.66 -7.64
C GLN A 326 -2.95 -14.66 -6.69
N VAL A 327 -2.27 -13.51 -6.54
CA VAL A 327 -1.07 -13.36 -5.70
C VAL A 327 -1.38 -12.93 -4.27
N THR A 328 -2.65 -12.82 -3.88
CA THR A 328 -3.06 -12.32 -2.56
C THR A 328 -2.43 -13.11 -1.42
N ARG A 329 -2.27 -14.43 -1.55
CA ARG A 329 -1.64 -15.26 -0.49
C ARG A 329 -0.18 -14.88 -0.22
N ASN A 330 0.58 -14.51 -1.25
CA ASN A 330 1.95 -14.03 -1.08
C ASN A 330 1.99 -12.69 -0.34
N TYR A 331 1.01 -11.82 -0.61
CA TYR A 331 0.85 -10.57 0.12
C TYR A 331 0.43 -10.80 1.57
N GLU A 332 -0.56 -11.66 1.82
CA GLU A 332 -0.98 -12.03 3.17
C GLU A 332 0.18 -12.57 4.01
N GLU A 333 1.00 -13.47 3.44
CA GLU A 333 2.16 -14.02 4.15
C GLU A 333 3.15 -12.93 4.56
N PHE A 334 3.54 -12.05 3.63
CA PHE A 334 4.44 -10.94 3.94
C PHE A 334 3.84 -9.97 4.96
N ILE A 335 2.59 -9.58 4.75
CA ILE A 335 1.90 -8.61 5.59
C ILE A 335 1.73 -9.16 7.00
N TYR A 336 1.23 -10.38 7.19
CA TYR A 336 1.02 -10.92 8.53
C TYR A 336 2.30 -11.28 9.28
N ASN A 337 3.42 -11.48 8.57
CA ASN A 337 4.73 -11.65 9.19
C ASN A 337 5.37 -10.32 9.62
N THR A 338 4.90 -9.18 9.09
CA THR A 338 5.62 -7.90 9.18
C THR A 338 4.79 -6.74 9.76
N TYR A 339 3.48 -6.78 9.54
CA TYR A 339 2.51 -5.72 9.84
C TYR A 339 1.31 -6.28 10.63
N PRO A 340 0.51 -5.42 11.29
CA PRO A 340 -0.70 -5.84 11.98
C PRO A 340 -1.67 -6.57 11.05
N ALA A 341 -2.19 -7.72 11.48
CA ALA A 341 -3.16 -8.47 10.69
C ALA A 341 -4.44 -7.64 10.44
N GLY A 342 -4.98 -7.73 9.23
CA GLY A 342 -6.10 -6.91 8.75
C GLY A 342 -6.87 -7.58 7.61
N SER A 343 -7.94 -6.94 7.16
CA SER A 343 -8.68 -7.41 5.97
C SER A 343 -8.00 -6.96 4.68
N PHE A 344 -8.36 -7.57 3.56
CA PHE A 344 -7.77 -7.29 2.25
C PHE A 344 -8.84 -6.95 1.22
N ASP A 345 -8.51 -6.04 0.33
CA ASP A 345 -9.16 -5.90 -0.97
C ASP A 345 -8.07 -5.95 -2.05
N THR A 346 -8.30 -6.79 -3.07
CA THR A 346 -7.40 -6.95 -4.22
C THR A 346 -8.16 -6.76 -5.51
N ARG A 347 -7.47 -6.72 -6.65
CA ARG A 347 -8.13 -6.60 -7.96
C ARG A 347 -8.86 -7.91 -8.32
N PRO A 348 -10.20 -7.94 -8.38
CA PRO A 348 -10.95 -9.13 -8.78
C PRO A 348 -10.72 -9.47 -10.26
N LEU A 349 -11.03 -10.70 -10.69
CA LEU A 349 -10.85 -11.11 -12.09
C LEU A 349 -12.05 -10.79 -12.98
N ASN A 350 -13.26 -10.83 -12.43
CA ASN A 350 -14.46 -10.38 -13.12
C ASN A 350 -14.76 -8.92 -12.82
N PHE A 351 -15.04 -8.19 -13.89
CA PHE A 351 -15.68 -6.89 -13.83
C PHE A 351 -16.95 -6.91 -14.67
N SER A 352 -18.07 -7.23 -14.04
CA SER A 352 -19.40 -7.07 -14.66
C SER A 352 -19.73 -5.61 -14.98
N ASP A 353 -18.96 -4.66 -14.42
CA ASP A 353 -19.10 -3.22 -14.59
C ASP A 353 -17.79 -2.61 -15.11
N ILE A 354 -17.86 -2.02 -16.31
CA ILE A 354 -16.73 -1.37 -17.00
C ILE A 354 -16.15 -0.22 -16.16
N SER A 355 -16.98 0.48 -15.38
CA SER A 355 -16.51 1.56 -14.51
C SER A 355 -15.66 1.03 -13.35
N ALA A 356 -16.04 -0.13 -12.79
CA ALA A 356 -15.24 -0.83 -11.79
C ALA A 356 -13.95 -1.42 -12.38
N THR A 357 -13.92 -1.75 -13.68
CA THR A 357 -12.70 -2.20 -14.39
C THR A 357 -11.67 -1.09 -14.55
N LEU A 358 -12.13 0.13 -14.85
CA LEU A 358 -11.27 1.24 -15.22
C LEU A 358 -10.82 2.09 -14.01
N ALA A 359 -11.51 1.95 -12.86
CA ALA A 359 -11.24 2.69 -11.64
C ALA A 359 -11.38 1.79 -10.40
N ILE A 360 -10.61 0.70 -10.38
CA ILE A 360 -10.73 -0.38 -9.38
C ILE A 360 -10.50 0.14 -7.96
N ARG A 361 -9.46 0.96 -7.76
CA ARG A 361 -9.13 1.53 -6.46
C ARG A 361 -10.25 2.43 -5.95
N GLU A 362 -10.73 3.37 -6.77
CA GLU A 362 -11.93 4.16 -6.50
C GLU A 362 -13.13 3.29 -6.09
N PHE A 363 -13.45 2.23 -6.85
CA PHE A 363 -14.56 1.34 -6.54
C PHE A 363 -14.43 0.67 -5.16
N LEU A 364 -13.25 0.14 -4.84
CA LEU A 364 -12.98 -0.52 -3.55
C LEU A 364 -13.00 0.48 -2.39
N LEU A 365 -12.43 1.68 -2.58
CA LEU A 365 -12.48 2.77 -1.61
C LEU A 365 -13.91 3.21 -1.33
N VAL A 366 -14.72 3.46 -2.36
CA VAL A 366 -16.13 3.85 -2.20
C VAL A 366 -16.88 2.76 -1.43
N LYS A 367 -16.70 1.48 -1.80
CA LYS A 367 -17.34 0.36 -1.12
C LYS A 367 -17.06 0.35 0.38
N ILE A 368 -15.80 0.46 0.82
CA ILE A 368 -15.47 0.42 2.25
C ILE A 368 -15.93 1.69 2.98
N PHE A 369 -15.85 2.87 2.35
CA PHE A 369 -16.34 4.12 2.94
C PHE A 369 -17.85 4.11 3.17
N GLU A 370 -18.61 3.61 2.19
CA GLU A 370 -20.07 3.47 2.28
C GLU A 370 -20.50 2.34 3.22
N THR A 371 -19.68 1.29 3.34
CA THR A 371 -19.92 0.22 4.33
C THR A 371 -19.82 0.74 5.76
N PHE A 372 -18.93 1.70 6.02
CA PHE A 372 -18.65 2.23 7.36
C PHE A 372 -18.81 3.76 7.43
N PRO A 373 -20.04 4.30 7.29
CA PRO A 373 -20.29 5.74 7.16
C PRO A 373 -19.90 6.57 8.38
N GLN A 374 -19.75 5.94 9.56
CA GLN A 374 -19.38 6.60 10.81
C GLN A 374 -17.91 6.41 11.19
N ARG A 375 -17.15 5.57 10.46
CA ARG A 375 -15.73 5.36 10.74
C ARG A 375 -14.88 6.46 10.12
N LYS A 376 -13.73 6.66 10.75
CA LYS A 376 -12.68 7.54 10.27
C LYS A 376 -11.62 6.73 9.53
N PHE A 377 -11.00 7.31 8.51
CA PHE A 377 -10.03 6.64 7.67
C PHE A 377 -8.71 7.40 7.59
N VAL A 378 -7.62 6.64 7.69
CA VAL A 378 -6.26 7.05 7.33
C VAL A 378 -5.90 6.32 6.06
N LEU A 379 -5.50 7.04 5.02
CA LEU A 379 -5.10 6.48 3.73
C LEU A 379 -3.57 6.57 3.62
N VAL A 380 -2.89 5.46 3.31
CA VAL A 380 -1.43 5.37 3.25
C VAL A 380 -1.02 4.74 1.93
N ALA A 381 -0.24 5.45 1.12
CA ALA A 381 0.21 4.99 -0.19
C ALA A 381 1.49 5.73 -0.61
N ASP A 382 1.83 5.66 -1.89
CA ASP A 382 3.00 6.29 -2.49
C ASP A 382 2.63 7.10 -3.75
N THR A 383 3.59 7.86 -4.28
CA THR A 383 3.38 8.73 -5.45
C THR A 383 3.53 8.03 -6.80
N SER A 384 4.10 6.82 -6.86
CA SER A 384 4.35 6.11 -8.13
C SER A 384 3.10 5.46 -8.72
N ASN A 385 2.05 5.29 -7.90
CA ASN A 385 0.73 4.83 -8.33
C ASN A 385 -0.17 6.00 -8.74
N SER A 386 -0.49 6.12 -10.05
CA SER A 386 -1.26 7.28 -10.54
C SER A 386 -2.73 7.28 -10.12
N ASP A 387 -3.33 6.11 -9.87
CA ASP A 387 -4.68 5.97 -9.33
C ASP A 387 -4.79 6.51 -7.90
N VAL A 388 -3.79 6.26 -7.04
CA VAL A 388 -3.68 6.85 -5.68
C VAL A 388 -3.75 8.37 -5.74
N MET A 389 -2.95 8.97 -6.63
CA MET A 389 -2.82 10.41 -6.77
C MET A 389 -4.13 11.08 -7.23
N LYS A 390 -5.03 10.33 -7.88
CA LYS A 390 -6.38 10.76 -8.24
C LYS A 390 -7.39 10.45 -7.13
N ASP A 391 -7.42 9.20 -6.66
CA ASP A 391 -8.55 8.65 -5.92
C ASP A 391 -8.51 9.06 -4.44
N TYR A 392 -7.34 9.14 -3.82
CA TYR A 392 -7.21 9.52 -2.41
C TYR A 392 -7.65 10.97 -2.14
N PRO A 393 -7.19 12.00 -2.89
CA PRO A 393 -7.69 13.36 -2.70
C PRO A 393 -9.19 13.48 -3.05
N MET A 394 -9.70 12.69 -4.01
CA MET A 394 -11.12 12.60 -4.28
C MET A 394 -11.90 12.08 -3.06
N MET A 395 -11.41 11.03 -2.38
CA MET A 395 -12.05 10.54 -1.15
C MET A 395 -12.08 11.62 -0.05
N ALA A 396 -11.02 12.42 0.09
CA ALA A 396 -11.02 13.55 1.04
C ALA A 396 -12.02 14.66 0.68
N LYS A 397 -12.31 14.86 -0.61
CA LYS A 397 -13.30 15.84 -1.08
C LYS A 397 -14.74 15.33 -0.95
N ASN A 398 -14.97 14.04 -1.26
CA ASN A 398 -16.29 13.43 -1.26
C ASN A 398 -16.74 12.98 0.14
N TYR A 399 -15.80 12.54 0.98
CA TYR A 399 -16.04 12.07 2.35
C TYR A 399 -15.18 12.85 3.37
N PRO A 400 -15.31 14.19 3.42
CA PRO A 400 -14.40 15.05 4.20
C PRO A 400 -14.49 14.79 5.70
N ASP A 401 -15.63 14.31 6.19
CA ASP A 401 -15.78 13.96 7.60
C ASP A 401 -15.16 12.60 7.93
N GLN A 402 -15.05 11.68 6.97
CA GLN A 402 -14.49 10.35 7.20
C GLN A 402 -12.96 10.35 7.03
N VAL A 403 -12.40 11.03 6.03
CA VAL A 403 -10.94 11.08 5.83
C VAL A 403 -10.27 11.96 6.89
N GLN A 404 -9.41 11.34 7.71
CA GLN A 404 -8.58 11.98 8.72
C GLN A 404 -7.23 12.40 8.14
N CYS A 405 -6.48 11.42 7.62
CA CYS A 405 -5.13 11.60 7.12
C CYS A 405 -4.94 10.93 5.77
N ILE A 406 -4.11 11.54 4.93
CA ILE A 406 -3.55 10.95 3.71
C ILE A 406 -2.03 11.06 3.80
N PHE A 407 -1.34 9.92 3.86
CA PHE A 407 0.11 9.86 3.86
C PHE A 407 0.59 9.27 2.54
N LEU A 408 1.43 10.03 1.83
CA LEU A 408 1.99 9.62 0.54
C LEU A 408 3.50 9.59 0.62
N ARG A 409 4.11 8.42 0.49
CA ARG A 409 5.56 8.35 0.29
C ARG A 409 5.89 8.97 -1.06
N ASN A 410 6.76 9.99 -1.06
CA ASN A 410 7.31 10.55 -2.27
C ASN A 410 8.47 9.69 -2.78
N THR A 411 8.16 8.70 -3.61
CA THR A 411 9.13 7.75 -4.19
C THR A 411 10.23 8.47 -4.98
N SER A 412 9.86 9.50 -5.76
CA SER A 412 10.80 10.30 -6.55
C SER A 412 11.82 11.09 -5.72
N ALA A 413 11.57 11.30 -4.41
CA ALA A 413 12.53 11.94 -3.51
C ALA A 413 13.50 10.95 -2.85
N THR A 414 13.15 9.65 -2.79
CA THR A 414 13.99 8.62 -2.20
C THR A 414 14.71 7.73 -3.22
N ASP A 415 14.15 7.59 -4.42
CA ASP A 415 14.58 6.61 -5.41
C ASP A 415 14.97 7.32 -6.71
N ASP A 416 16.28 7.43 -6.98
CA ASP A 416 16.80 8.13 -8.15
C ASP A 416 16.31 7.56 -9.50
N SER A 417 15.89 6.29 -9.52
CA SER A 417 15.34 5.62 -10.71
C SER A 417 13.87 5.95 -10.96
N ASP A 418 13.17 6.57 -10.01
CA ASP A 418 11.78 6.96 -10.17
C ASP A 418 11.70 8.29 -10.95
N HIS A 419 11.19 8.17 -12.18
CA HIS A 419 10.92 9.30 -13.06
C HIS A 419 9.45 9.34 -13.48
N PHE A 420 8.57 8.67 -12.72
CA PHE A 420 7.15 8.68 -13.01
C PHE A 420 6.56 10.03 -12.60
N PRO A 421 5.97 10.78 -13.54
CA PRO A 421 5.31 12.02 -13.19
C PRO A 421 4.00 11.71 -12.45
N TYR A 422 3.71 12.51 -11.43
CA TYR A 422 2.47 12.42 -10.66
C TYR A 422 1.78 13.78 -10.57
N ASP A 423 0.45 13.78 -10.63
CA ASP A 423 -0.36 15.00 -10.56
C ASP A 423 -0.84 15.27 -9.13
N THR A 424 -0.53 16.46 -8.62
CA THR A 424 -0.95 16.91 -7.28
C THR A 424 -2.17 17.84 -7.30
N SER A 425 -2.73 18.15 -8.47
CA SER A 425 -3.90 19.02 -8.62
C SER A 425 -5.11 18.56 -7.81
N GLY A 426 -5.26 17.24 -7.62
CA GLY A 426 -6.28 16.63 -6.77
C GLY A 426 -6.26 17.16 -5.33
N PHE A 427 -5.09 17.54 -4.81
CA PHE A 427 -4.93 18.06 -3.44
C PHE A 427 -5.25 19.54 -3.29
N GLU A 428 -5.49 20.27 -4.39
CA GLU A 428 -5.83 21.70 -4.31
C GLU A 428 -7.14 21.88 -3.52
N GLY A 429 -7.07 22.77 -2.51
CA GLY A 429 -8.18 23.11 -1.63
C GLY A 429 -8.41 22.14 -0.46
N ILE A 430 -7.62 21.08 -0.32
CA ILE A 430 -7.63 20.21 0.86
C ILE A 430 -6.78 20.88 1.95
N ASP A 431 -7.26 20.86 3.20
CA ASP A 431 -6.49 21.35 4.35
C ASP A 431 -5.18 20.56 4.48
N GLN A 432 -4.05 21.26 4.53
CA GLN A 432 -2.72 20.66 4.68
C GLN A 432 -2.61 19.76 5.92
N ASN A 433 -3.37 20.03 6.98
CA ASN A 433 -3.35 19.19 8.18
C ASN A 433 -3.97 17.80 7.95
N LYS A 434 -4.59 17.55 6.80
CA LYS A 434 -5.16 16.25 6.42
C LYS A 434 -4.24 15.40 5.55
N TYR A 435 -3.14 15.93 5.05
CA TYR A 435 -2.26 15.13 4.20
C TYR A 435 -0.79 15.53 4.32
N MET A 436 0.08 14.58 3.97
CA MET A 436 1.52 14.82 3.92
C MET A 436 2.18 13.91 2.89
N PHE A 437 2.97 14.52 2.01
CA PHE A 437 3.95 13.82 1.18
C PHE A 437 5.24 13.69 1.98
N PHE A 438 5.58 12.48 2.39
CA PHE A 438 6.72 12.23 3.26
C PHE A 438 7.83 11.50 2.52
N VAL A 439 9.07 11.61 2.99
CA VAL A 439 10.25 11.07 2.30
C VAL A 439 10.74 9.82 3.00
N HIS A 440 10.82 9.84 4.33
CA HIS A 440 11.25 8.69 5.12
C HIS A 440 10.14 8.21 6.04
N ALA A 441 10.07 6.91 6.34
CA ALA A 441 9.09 6.36 7.26
C ALA A 441 9.10 7.06 8.63
N ASP A 442 10.28 7.54 9.07
CA ASP A 442 10.45 8.31 10.30
C ASP A 442 9.75 9.67 10.32
N ASP A 443 9.40 10.23 9.17
CA ASP A 443 8.61 11.45 9.08
C ASP A 443 7.21 11.29 9.68
N LEU A 444 6.71 10.04 9.75
CA LEU A 444 5.43 9.67 10.36
C LEU A 444 5.49 9.52 11.89
N LYS A 445 6.69 9.49 12.48
CA LYS A 445 6.83 9.30 13.94
C LYS A 445 6.22 10.46 14.71
N GLY A 446 5.37 10.13 15.68
CA GLY A 446 4.75 11.10 16.57
C GLY A 446 3.60 11.91 15.95
N ILE A 447 3.20 11.62 14.71
CA ILE A 447 2.00 12.22 14.11
C ILE A 447 0.75 11.70 14.82
N ASN A 448 -0.14 12.62 15.20
CA ASN A 448 -1.44 12.25 15.76
C ASN A 448 -2.46 11.98 14.63
N ILE A 449 -2.80 10.71 14.45
CA ILE A 449 -3.73 10.24 13.40
C ILE A 449 -5.17 10.00 13.89
N ALA A 450 -5.45 10.24 15.17
CA ALA A 450 -6.75 9.97 15.79
C ALA A 450 -7.26 11.19 16.59
N GLY A 451 -8.59 11.29 16.77
CA GLY A 451 -9.22 12.40 17.48
C GLY A 451 -9.02 13.73 16.73
N ASP A 452 -8.49 14.75 17.43
CA ASP A 452 -8.05 16.02 16.81
C ASP A 452 -6.73 15.79 16.06
N SER A 453 -6.82 15.09 14.93
CA SER A 453 -5.67 14.70 14.12
C SER A 453 -4.94 15.92 13.53
N ASN A 454 -3.62 15.83 13.46
CA ASN A 454 -2.78 16.75 12.70
C ASN A 454 -1.79 15.90 11.92
N CYS A 455 -2.16 15.59 10.67
CA CYS A 455 -1.45 14.66 9.79
C CYS A 455 -0.26 15.32 9.09
N TYR A 456 0.18 16.48 9.55
CA TYR A 456 1.26 17.22 8.91
C TYR A 456 2.42 17.49 9.87
N ASN A 457 3.55 16.84 9.57
CA ASN A 457 4.82 17.16 10.20
C ASN A 457 5.47 18.36 9.49
N GLN A 458 5.43 19.53 10.13
CA GLN A 458 5.96 20.78 9.56
C GLN A 458 7.48 20.77 9.32
N SER A 459 8.22 19.80 9.86
CA SER A 459 9.64 19.65 9.54
C SER A 459 9.88 19.05 8.15
N VAL A 460 8.84 18.51 7.49
CA VAL A 460 8.91 17.89 6.17
C VAL A 460 8.35 18.88 5.13
N PRO A 461 9.21 19.52 4.32
CA PRO A 461 8.76 20.47 3.30
C PRO A 461 7.74 19.88 2.32
N GLN A 462 6.65 20.61 2.10
CA GLN A 462 5.62 20.30 1.09
C GLN A 462 5.72 21.33 -0.04
N ASN A 463 6.51 21.07 -1.07
CA ASN A 463 6.62 21.96 -2.23
C ASN A 463 5.60 21.57 -3.30
N LEU A 464 4.30 21.70 -2.97
CA LEU A 464 3.23 21.38 -3.90
C LEU A 464 2.94 22.53 -4.85
N THR A 465 2.89 22.23 -6.15
CA THR A 465 2.50 23.19 -7.18
C THR A 465 1.07 23.01 -7.66
N PHE A 466 0.39 21.97 -7.16
CA PHE A 466 -0.95 21.55 -7.57
C PHE A 466 -1.04 21.29 -9.08
N GLY A 467 0.02 20.71 -9.63
CA GLY A 467 0.11 20.19 -10.98
C GLY A 467 1.01 18.96 -11.04
N TYR A 468 1.49 18.64 -12.24
CA TYR A 468 2.43 17.54 -12.45
C TYR A 468 3.79 17.85 -11.84
N GLN A 469 4.30 16.88 -11.08
CA GLN A 469 5.62 16.89 -10.46
C GLN A 469 6.34 15.58 -10.78
N GLY A 470 7.64 15.48 -10.46
CA GLY A 470 8.44 14.30 -10.79
C GLY A 470 8.77 14.17 -12.28
N LEU A 471 8.71 15.28 -13.03
CA LEU A 471 8.98 15.28 -14.47
C LEU A 471 10.47 14.95 -14.77
N PRO A 472 10.75 14.11 -15.77
CA PRO A 472 12.11 13.72 -16.10
C PRO A 472 13.00 14.91 -16.46
N PHE A 473 14.27 14.84 -16.05
CA PHE A 473 15.30 15.88 -16.25
C PHE A 473 14.99 17.24 -15.59
N GLY A 474 14.05 17.30 -14.64
CA GLY A 474 13.65 18.56 -14.00
C GLY A 474 13.03 19.54 -14.99
N ILE A 475 12.41 19.05 -16.08
CA ILE A 475 11.75 19.90 -17.06
C ILE A 475 10.42 20.36 -16.47
N GLY A 476 10.39 21.61 -16.01
CA GLY A 476 9.28 22.26 -15.31
C GLY A 476 9.84 23.28 -14.32
N ASN A 477 9.08 24.34 -13.98
CA ASN A 477 9.52 25.28 -12.92
C ASN A 477 9.28 24.73 -11.50
N ASP A 478 8.83 23.49 -11.39
CA ASP A 478 8.31 22.89 -10.18
C ASP A 478 9.32 21.85 -9.67
N ALA A 479 9.98 22.17 -8.56
CA ALA A 479 10.88 21.23 -7.90
C ALA A 479 10.07 19.99 -7.43
N ALA A 480 10.69 18.81 -7.44
CA ALA A 480 10.16 17.66 -6.69
C ALA A 480 9.83 18.10 -5.25
N VAL A 481 8.83 17.50 -4.62
CA VAL A 481 8.50 17.77 -3.20
C VAL A 481 9.69 17.32 -2.36
N ASN A 482 10.60 18.26 -2.13
CA ASN A 482 11.93 17.99 -1.66
C ASN A 482 11.90 18.00 -0.13
N GLY A 483 11.77 16.82 0.48
CA GLY A 483 11.93 16.66 1.90
C GLY A 483 13.39 16.41 2.25
N SER A 484 14.18 17.46 2.43
CA SER A 484 15.38 17.36 3.26
C SER A 484 15.83 18.70 3.78
N ALA A 485 15.75 18.87 5.10
CA ALA A 485 16.60 19.78 5.84
C ALA A 485 17.81 18.99 6.34
N ASN A 486 18.93 19.04 5.62
CA ASN A 486 20.25 19.14 6.23
C ASN A 486 21.28 19.65 5.23
N ASP A 487 21.74 20.86 5.53
CA ASP A 487 22.81 21.59 4.88
C ASP A 487 24.15 20.87 5.13
N THR A 488 24.72 20.21 4.12
CA THR A 488 26.18 20.22 3.92
C THR A 488 26.48 20.31 2.43
N SER A 489 26.82 21.52 2.02
CA SER A 489 27.40 21.85 0.73
C SER A 489 28.74 21.14 0.49
N ALA A 490 28.80 20.37 -0.60
CA ALA A 490 30.01 20.22 -1.40
C ALA A 490 29.58 20.14 -2.86
N GLY A 491 29.67 21.27 -3.56
CA GLY A 491 29.39 21.36 -4.99
C GLY A 491 30.32 20.45 -5.78
N ILE A 492 29.74 19.68 -6.68
CA ILE A 492 30.48 19.00 -7.75
C ILE A 492 29.99 19.59 -9.06
N GLU A 493 30.92 20.23 -9.76
CA GLU A 493 30.77 20.77 -11.10
C GLU A 493 30.23 19.70 -12.06
N SER A 494 29.22 20.08 -12.83
CA SER A 494 28.67 19.26 -13.91
C SER A 494 29.70 19.09 -15.03
N ALA A 495 30.36 17.94 -15.04
CA ALA A 495 31.06 17.47 -16.23
C ALA A 495 30.03 17.01 -17.26
N THR A 496 30.02 17.69 -18.41
CA THR A 496 29.27 17.30 -19.60
C THR A 496 29.79 15.97 -20.12
N ALA A 497 29.06 14.88 -19.86
CA ALA A 497 29.28 13.59 -20.50
C ALA A 497 28.23 13.38 -21.59
N SER A 498 28.65 13.60 -22.84
CA SER A 498 27.96 13.10 -24.02
C SER A 498 28.12 11.57 -24.08
N THR A 499 27.04 10.84 -23.83
CA THR A 499 26.98 9.40 -24.13
C THR A 499 25.68 9.10 -24.84
N GLY A 500 25.81 8.37 -25.95
CA GLY A 500 24.87 8.32 -27.05
C GLY A 500 23.53 7.66 -26.70
N LEU A 501 22.47 8.25 -27.26
CA LEU A 501 21.19 7.60 -27.45
C LEU A 501 21.38 6.29 -28.23
N THR A 502 20.97 5.18 -27.63
CA THR A 502 20.47 4.04 -28.39
C THR A 502 19.13 3.63 -27.81
N PHE A 503 18.14 3.81 -28.66
CA PHE A 503 16.71 3.66 -28.50
C PHE A 503 16.32 2.18 -28.60
N PHE A 504 15.46 1.67 -27.72
CA PHE A 504 14.59 0.53 -28.04
C PHE A 504 13.21 0.73 -27.42
N ALA A 505 12.28 1.17 -28.26
CA ALA A 505 10.87 0.87 -28.14
C ALA A 505 10.67 -0.58 -28.59
N PHE A 506 10.34 -1.49 -27.67
CA PHE A 506 9.71 -2.79 -27.93
C PHE A 506 9.26 -3.38 -26.59
N ILE A 507 7.96 -3.34 -26.30
CA ILE A 507 7.14 -4.39 -25.66
C ILE A 507 5.70 -3.86 -25.78
N GLY A 508 5.06 -4.27 -26.85
CA GLY A 508 3.73 -3.85 -27.25
C GLY A 508 3.38 -4.53 -28.57
N LEU A 509 3.57 -5.85 -28.61
CA LEU A 509 3.16 -6.81 -29.65
C LEU A 509 3.85 -8.17 -29.39
N MET A 510 3.58 -8.81 -28.26
CA MET A 510 3.79 -10.27 -28.09
C MET A 510 2.68 -10.83 -27.22
N PHE A 511 1.46 -10.85 -27.75
CA PHE A 511 0.40 -11.74 -27.23
C PHE A 511 -0.47 -12.36 -28.33
N TRP A 512 -0.09 -12.19 -29.59
CA TRP A 512 -0.64 -12.96 -30.71
C TRP A 512 0.55 -13.59 -31.43
N GLN A 513 0.46 -14.90 -31.64
CA GLN A 513 1.51 -15.80 -32.16
C GLN A 513 2.45 -16.36 -31.09
N PHE A 514 1.93 -17.23 -30.22
CA PHE A 514 2.42 -18.60 -30.07
C PHE A 514 1.30 -19.42 -29.40
N LEU A 515 0.65 -20.26 -30.22
CA LEU A 515 -0.17 -21.46 -29.94
C LEU A 515 -1.37 -21.35 -28.98
#